data_AF-A0A1C0AB54-F1
#
_entry.id   AF-A0A1C0AB54-F1
#
_cell.length_a   1.000
_cell.length_b   1.000
_cell.length_c   1.000
_cell.angle_alpha   90.00
_cell.angle_beta   90.00
_cell.angle_gamma   90.00
#
_symmetry.space_group_name_H-M   'P 1'
#
loop_
_entity.id
_entity.type
_entity.pdbx_description
1 polymer ?
#
loop_
_entity_poly.entity_id
_entity_poly.type
_entity_poly.pdbx_seq_one_letter_code
_entity_poly.pdbx_strand_id
1 'polypeptide(L)'
;MEVVFLTGSHPRHLHVAKCLLEAGFLKGLLIEKRPNLIPNPPAGLNEIDRNNFIRHFADRAEAEAGTFGEISEDFFEKVNKINVTKEELNSNRVKEWVKAQTPDVVISYGVHMLSDELLDEFPEYSWNIHGGLSPWYRGCITLFWPFYFLQPNWAGMTIHYLTSKLDAGHIIHHSVPELKYGDGIHDVATRAVVQVGEDIVKILKKLELGVELPKERQKSSGKLFLARDWKPQHLRLIYNTFDNDIVDQYLDGNLSKLEPQLIRAF
;
A
#
# COMPACT_ATOMS: atom_id res chain seq x y z
N MET A 1 16.05 -13.26 10.91
CA MET A 1 15.98 -12.68 9.56
C MET A 1 15.97 -11.17 9.70
N GLU A 2 16.79 -10.44 8.94
CA GLU A 2 16.97 -9.00 9.05
C GLU A 2 16.37 -8.27 7.84
N VAL A 3 15.43 -7.36 8.09
CA VAL A 3 14.69 -6.60 7.06
C VAL A 3 15.17 -5.15 7.00
N VAL A 4 15.44 -4.67 5.79
CA VAL A 4 15.50 -3.24 5.48
C VAL A 4 14.18 -2.83 4.82
N PHE A 5 13.50 -1.84 5.38
CA PHE A 5 12.21 -1.36 4.89
C PHE A 5 12.34 0.07 4.33
N LEU A 6 11.97 0.26 3.07
CA LEU A 6 11.91 1.54 2.38
C LEU A 6 10.45 1.99 2.36
N THR A 7 10.15 3.06 3.08
CA THR A 7 8.76 3.46 3.34
C THR A 7 8.53 4.95 3.08
N GLY A 8 7.31 5.34 2.75
CA GLY A 8 6.93 6.76 2.72
C GLY A 8 6.56 7.29 4.11
N SER A 9 6.70 8.58 4.36
CA SER A 9 6.41 9.21 5.67
C SER A 9 4.92 9.36 6.06
N HIS A 10 3.99 8.60 5.45
CA HIS A 10 2.55 8.67 5.78
C HIS A 10 2.17 7.60 6.82
N PRO A 11 1.14 7.84 7.66
CA PRO A 11 0.77 6.92 8.76
C PRO A 11 0.59 5.47 8.32
N ARG A 12 -0.11 5.24 7.21
CA ARG A 12 -0.31 3.90 6.63
C ARG A 12 0.99 3.15 6.31
N HIS A 13 2.04 3.83 5.87
CA HIS A 13 3.31 3.15 5.57
C HIS A 13 4.14 2.96 6.85
N LEU A 14 4.07 3.90 7.80
CA LEU A 14 4.70 3.76 9.12
C LEU A 14 4.04 2.66 9.97
N HIS A 15 2.76 2.38 9.76
CA HIS A 15 2.07 1.25 10.40
C HIS A 15 2.73 -0.09 10.05
N VAL A 16 3.07 -0.31 8.78
CA VAL A 16 3.78 -1.54 8.36
C VAL A 16 5.19 -1.58 8.95
N ALA A 17 5.89 -0.45 9.04
CA ALA A 17 7.19 -0.37 9.72
C ALA A 17 7.07 -0.78 11.20
N LYS A 18 6.02 -0.31 11.88
CA LYS A 18 5.70 -0.69 13.26
C LYS A 18 5.47 -2.20 13.38
N CYS A 19 4.68 -2.82 12.50
CA CYS A 19 4.49 -4.28 12.50
C CYS A 19 5.81 -5.05 12.37
N LEU A 20 6.71 -4.61 11.48
CA LEU A 20 8.02 -5.23 11.29
C LEU A 20 8.93 -5.06 12.51
N LEU A 21 8.90 -3.88 13.15
CA LEU A 21 9.67 -3.60 14.36
C LEU A 21 9.19 -4.45 15.54
N GLU A 22 7.88 -4.47 15.80
CA GLU A 22 7.28 -5.23 16.90
C GLU A 22 7.48 -6.75 16.73
N ALA A 23 7.55 -7.23 15.49
CA ALA A 23 7.88 -8.61 15.17
C ALA A 23 9.38 -8.94 15.27
N GLY A 24 10.25 -7.95 15.50
CA GLY A 24 11.70 -8.13 15.62
C GLY A 24 12.44 -8.31 14.27
N PHE A 25 11.81 -7.96 13.16
CA PHE A 25 12.39 -8.11 11.82
C PHE A 25 13.09 -6.83 11.32
N LEU A 26 12.68 -5.65 11.79
CA LEU A 26 13.14 -4.37 11.24
C LEU A 26 14.56 -4.01 11.73
N LYS A 27 15.56 -4.16 10.85
CA LYS A 27 16.95 -3.76 11.09
C LYS A 27 17.24 -2.33 10.65
N GLY A 28 16.75 -1.97 9.46
CA GLY A 28 16.97 -0.67 8.85
C GLY A 28 15.67 -0.07 8.32
N LEU A 29 15.50 1.24 8.49
CA LEU A 29 14.33 1.98 8.05
C LEU A 29 14.74 3.20 7.21
N LEU A 30 14.40 3.18 5.93
CA LEU A 30 14.48 4.36 5.07
C LEU A 30 13.09 5.01 5.01
N ILE A 31 13.01 6.30 5.29
CA ILE A 31 11.77 7.08 5.21
C ILE A 31 11.91 8.15 4.12
N GLU A 32 11.15 7.97 3.04
CA GLU A 32 11.00 9.00 2.01
C GLU A 32 9.92 10.00 2.44
N LYS A 33 10.28 11.29 2.49
CA LYS A 33 9.32 12.35 2.81
C LYS A 33 8.24 12.46 1.73
N ARG A 34 6.99 12.20 2.12
CA ARG A 34 5.80 12.29 1.24
C ARG A 34 5.13 13.67 1.33
N PRO A 35 4.42 14.11 0.27
CA PRO A 35 3.68 15.36 0.26
C PRO A 35 2.52 15.37 1.28
N ASN A 36 1.83 16.50 1.40
CA ASN A 36 0.76 16.73 2.37
C ASN A 36 -0.26 15.57 2.43
N LEU A 37 -0.56 15.13 3.66
CA LEU A 37 -1.54 14.09 3.91
C LEU A 37 -2.94 14.53 3.46
N ILE A 38 -3.30 15.80 3.67
CA ILE A 38 -4.55 16.40 3.22
C ILE A 38 -4.23 17.41 2.10
N PRO A 39 -4.50 17.10 0.83
CA PRO A 39 -4.29 18.01 -0.27
C PRO A 39 -5.38 19.09 -0.34
N ASN A 40 -5.05 20.23 -0.97
CA ASN A 40 -6.04 21.25 -1.29
C ASN A 40 -6.88 20.84 -2.52
N PRO A 41 -8.17 21.16 -2.58
CA PRO A 41 -8.99 20.96 -3.77
C PRO A 41 -8.39 21.69 -4.99
N PRO A 42 -8.35 21.05 -6.17
CA PRO A 42 -7.97 21.71 -7.41
C PRO A 42 -8.77 23.00 -7.69
N ALA A 43 -8.12 23.97 -8.32
CA ALA A 43 -8.78 25.19 -8.77
C ALA A 43 -9.81 24.87 -9.87
N GLY A 44 -10.90 25.65 -9.92
CA GLY A 44 -11.93 25.51 -10.97
C GLY A 44 -12.94 24.37 -10.79
N LEU A 45 -12.88 23.62 -9.68
CA LEU A 45 -13.94 22.67 -9.34
C LEU A 45 -15.26 23.39 -9.04
N ASN A 46 -16.37 22.80 -9.48
CA ASN A 46 -17.69 23.21 -9.02
C ASN A 46 -17.87 22.84 -7.53
N GLU A 47 -18.94 23.35 -6.92
CA GLU A 47 -19.19 23.19 -5.49
C GLU A 47 -19.31 21.73 -5.05
N ILE A 48 -20.04 20.90 -5.80
CA ILE A 48 -20.25 19.48 -5.47
C ILE A 48 -18.92 18.72 -5.48
N ASP A 49 -18.11 18.90 -6.54
CA ASP A 49 -16.82 18.21 -6.66
C ASP A 49 -15.81 18.69 -5.60
N ARG A 50 -15.85 19.98 -5.26
CA ARG A 50 -15.03 20.55 -4.19
C ARG A 50 -15.42 19.96 -2.83
N ASN A 51 -16.71 19.89 -2.51
CA ASN A 51 -17.19 19.35 -1.24
C ASN A 51 -16.87 17.87 -1.11
N ASN A 52 -17.09 17.09 -2.17
CA ASN A 52 -16.72 15.68 -2.20
C ASN A 52 -15.21 15.47 -2.03
N PHE A 53 -14.38 16.31 -2.66
CA PHE A 53 -12.93 16.25 -2.48
C PHE A 53 -12.54 16.50 -1.03
N ILE A 54 -13.09 17.55 -0.40
CA ILE A 54 -12.83 17.87 1.00
C ILE A 54 -13.25 16.71 1.91
N ARG A 55 -14.48 16.20 1.76
CA ARG A 55 -14.98 15.03 2.48
C ARG A 55 -14.05 13.84 2.31
N HIS A 56 -13.69 13.49 1.08
CA HIS A 56 -12.84 12.33 0.79
C HIS A 56 -11.54 12.31 1.57
N PHE A 57 -10.86 13.46 1.64
CA PHE A 57 -9.58 13.54 2.33
C PHE A 57 -9.71 13.73 3.84
N ALA A 58 -10.82 14.32 4.31
CA ALA A 58 -11.16 14.36 5.73
C ALA A 58 -11.47 12.96 6.26
N ASP A 59 -12.38 12.24 5.61
CA ASP A 59 -12.75 10.85 5.94
C ASP A 59 -11.51 9.94 5.94
N ARG A 60 -10.59 10.11 4.98
CA ARG A 60 -9.32 9.36 4.97
C ARG A 60 -8.47 9.68 6.19
N ALA A 61 -8.30 10.96 6.52
CA ALA A 61 -7.49 11.36 7.66
C ALA A 61 -8.08 10.84 8.97
N GLU A 62 -9.40 10.88 9.12
CA GLU A 62 -10.12 10.32 10.27
C GLU A 62 -9.94 8.80 10.38
N ALA A 63 -10.18 8.05 9.30
CA ALA A 63 -10.00 6.61 9.29
C ALA A 63 -8.54 6.20 9.59
N GLU A 64 -7.56 6.89 9.00
CA GLU A 64 -6.14 6.63 9.26
C GLU A 64 -5.77 6.94 10.72
N ALA A 65 -6.24 8.06 11.28
CA ALA A 65 -6.00 8.41 12.68
C ALA A 65 -6.65 7.41 13.64
N GLY A 66 -7.89 7.00 13.38
CA GLY A 66 -8.61 6.02 14.19
C GLY A 66 -8.01 4.62 14.13
N THR A 67 -7.42 4.23 12.99
CA THR A 67 -6.86 2.88 12.80
C THR A 67 -5.39 2.77 13.21
N PHE A 68 -4.57 3.74 12.79
CA PHE A 68 -3.11 3.67 12.98
C PHE A 68 -2.62 4.46 14.20
N GLY A 69 -3.43 5.40 14.70
CA GLY A 69 -3.02 6.36 15.70
C GLY A 69 -1.93 7.31 15.20
N GLU A 70 -1.30 8.01 16.14
CA GLU A 70 -0.11 8.79 15.86
C GLU A 70 1.14 7.91 15.96
N ILE A 71 1.84 7.75 14.84
CA ILE A 71 3.15 7.06 14.79
C ILE A 71 4.22 8.12 14.54
N SER A 72 4.95 8.50 15.58
CA SER A 72 6.08 9.42 15.48
C SER A 72 7.36 8.71 15.06
N GLU A 73 8.32 9.45 14.50
CA GLU A 73 9.65 8.93 14.16
C GLU A 73 10.44 8.43 15.39
N ASP A 74 10.05 8.87 16.60
CA ASP A 74 10.65 8.45 17.87
C ASP A 74 10.33 6.99 18.19
N PHE A 75 9.21 6.47 17.66
CA PHE A 75 8.88 5.04 17.77
C PHE A 75 9.98 4.14 17.17
N PHE A 76 10.75 4.68 16.22
CA PHE A 76 11.84 3.98 15.54
C PHE A 76 13.24 4.44 16.00
N GLU A 77 13.37 5.06 17.18
CA GLU A 77 14.65 5.62 17.66
C GLU A 77 15.81 4.61 17.71
N LYS A 78 15.50 3.33 17.98
CA LYS A 78 16.49 2.26 18.12
C LYS A 78 16.85 1.57 16.79
N VAL A 79 16.14 1.92 15.71
CA VAL A 79 16.36 1.36 14.38
C VAL A 79 17.35 2.24 13.63
N ASN A 80 18.30 1.64 12.90
CA ASN A 80 19.15 2.42 12.01
C ASN A 80 18.26 3.06 10.94
N LYS A 81 18.23 4.40 10.88
CA LYS A 81 17.29 5.13 10.03
C LYS A 81 17.96 6.15 9.13
N ILE A 82 17.40 6.32 7.94
CA ILE A 82 17.76 7.37 7.00
C ILE A 82 16.51 8.05 6.45
N ASN A 83 16.47 9.38 6.56
CA ASN A 83 15.43 10.21 5.95
C ASN A 83 15.94 10.72 4.60
N VAL A 84 15.10 10.63 3.57
CA VAL A 84 15.44 11.03 2.20
C VAL A 84 14.32 11.82 1.54
N THR A 85 14.68 12.71 0.61
CA THR A 85 13.72 13.27 -0.35
C THR A 85 13.52 12.33 -1.54
N LYS A 86 12.56 12.66 -2.41
CA LYS A 86 12.37 11.96 -3.69
C LYS A 86 13.65 11.95 -4.54
N GLU A 87 14.37 13.06 -4.58
CA GLU A 87 15.59 13.24 -5.37
C GLU A 87 16.75 12.41 -4.81
N GLU A 88 16.76 12.18 -3.51
CA GLU A 88 17.80 11.40 -2.82
C GLU A 88 17.54 9.89 -2.83
N LEU A 89 16.31 9.43 -3.07
CA LEU A 89 15.91 8.02 -2.96
C LEU A 89 16.84 7.07 -3.74
N ASN A 90 17.24 7.44 -4.95
CA ASN A 90 18.11 6.64 -5.83
C ASN A 90 19.59 7.09 -5.79
N SER A 91 19.97 7.88 -4.77
CA SER A 91 21.34 8.38 -4.64
C SER A 91 22.33 7.30 -4.18
N ASN A 92 23.63 7.53 -4.42
CA ASN A 92 24.69 6.64 -3.92
C ASN A 92 24.69 6.52 -2.39
N ARG A 93 24.29 7.59 -1.68
CA ARG A 93 24.11 7.59 -0.22
C ARG A 93 23.14 6.51 0.23
N VAL A 94 22.01 6.33 -0.48
CA VAL A 94 21.03 5.28 -0.16
C VAL A 94 21.59 3.90 -0.47
N LYS A 95 22.24 3.73 -1.63
CA LYS A 95 22.88 2.46 -2.01
C LYS A 95 23.88 2.00 -0.96
N GLU A 96 24.81 2.88 -0.57
CA GLU A 96 25.82 2.61 0.46
C GLU A 96 25.18 2.28 1.81
N TRP A 97 24.13 3.02 2.20
CA TRP A 97 23.42 2.77 3.45
C TRP A 97 22.73 1.41 3.47
N VAL A 98 22.05 1.01 2.39
CA VAL A 98 21.39 -0.31 2.28
C VAL A 98 22.41 -1.44 2.36
N LYS A 99 23.53 -1.35 1.60
CA LYS A 99 24.61 -2.35 1.65
C LYS A 99 25.18 -2.51 3.05
N ALA A 100 25.40 -1.41 3.76
CA ALA A 100 25.94 -1.43 5.12
C ALA A 100 25.03 -2.16 6.13
N GLN A 101 23.74 -2.32 5.83
CA GLN A 101 22.82 -3.08 6.70
C GLN A 101 22.89 -4.59 6.47
N THR A 102 23.51 -5.08 5.39
CA THR A 102 23.56 -6.52 5.03
C THR A 102 22.21 -7.25 5.20
N PRO A 103 21.09 -6.76 4.61
CA PRO A 103 19.77 -7.32 4.86
C PRO A 103 19.56 -8.69 4.20
N ASP A 104 18.78 -9.56 4.85
CA ASP A 104 18.26 -10.79 4.24
C ASP A 104 17.11 -10.49 3.28
N VAL A 105 16.30 -9.47 3.61
CA VAL A 105 15.11 -9.07 2.86
C VAL A 105 15.06 -7.54 2.75
N VAL A 106 14.72 -7.04 1.57
CA VAL A 106 14.37 -5.64 1.35
C VAL A 106 12.88 -5.54 1.00
N ILE A 107 12.16 -4.65 1.67
CA ILE A 107 10.75 -4.40 1.40
C ILE A 107 10.56 -2.92 1.05
N SER A 108 9.77 -2.61 0.03
CA SER A 108 9.33 -1.24 -0.28
C SER A 108 7.83 -1.07 -0.09
N TYR A 109 7.39 0.08 0.42
CA TYR A 109 5.98 0.48 0.43
C TYR A 109 5.82 2.00 0.43
N GLY A 110 5.18 2.55 -0.60
CA GLY A 110 4.83 3.97 -0.62
C GLY A 110 5.97 4.93 -0.98
N VAL A 111 7.09 4.40 -1.47
CA VAL A 111 8.21 5.17 -2.05
C VAL A 111 8.02 5.37 -3.55
N HIS A 112 8.77 6.28 -4.15
CA HIS A 112 8.86 6.42 -5.61
C HIS A 112 9.59 5.24 -6.25
N MET A 113 9.56 5.21 -7.59
CA MET A 113 10.26 4.21 -8.38
C MET A 113 11.75 4.11 -7.98
N LEU A 114 12.19 2.89 -7.70
CA LEU A 114 13.58 2.56 -7.44
C LEU A 114 14.30 2.34 -8.77
N SER A 115 15.51 2.87 -8.91
CA SER A 115 16.32 2.71 -10.12
C SER A 115 16.97 1.35 -10.16
N ASP A 116 17.33 0.89 -11.36
CA ASP A 116 18.00 -0.39 -11.57
C ASP A 116 19.30 -0.47 -10.74
N GLU A 117 20.06 0.63 -10.64
CA GLU A 117 21.31 0.65 -9.86
C GLU A 117 21.09 0.54 -8.35
N LEU A 118 19.90 0.86 -7.83
CA LEU A 118 19.57 0.61 -6.42
C LEU A 118 19.04 -0.81 -6.23
N LEU A 119 18.22 -1.31 -7.17
CA LEU A 119 17.70 -2.67 -7.14
C LEU A 119 18.81 -3.73 -7.21
N ASP A 120 19.87 -3.46 -7.96
CA ASP A 120 21.05 -4.35 -8.08
C ASP A 120 21.77 -4.57 -6.73
N GLU A 121 21.51 -3.72 -5.73
CA GLU A 121 22.10 -3.82 -4.39
C GLU A 121 21.22 -4.59 -3.39
N PHE A 122 20.03 -5.01 -3.82
CA PHE A 122 19.09 -5.70 -2.94
C PHE A 122 19.35 -7.22 -2.93
N PRO A 123 19.02 -7.91 -1.81
CA PRO A 123 19.10 -9.36 -1.75
C PRO A 123 18.04 -10.01 -2.66
N GLU A 124 18.13 -11.34 -2.82
CA GLU A 124 17.17 -12.13 -3.60
C GLU A 124 15.72 -11.84 -3.19
N TYR A 125 15.48 -11.74 -1.88
CA TYR A 125 14.17 -11.40 -1.32
C TYR A 125 13.98 -9.88 -1.27
N SER A 126 13.70 -9.31 -2.43
CA SER A 126 13.36 -7.90 -2.59
C SER A 126 11.91 -7.76 -3.03
N TRP A 127 11.06 -7.19 -2.17
CA TRP A 127 9.61 -7.18 -2.35
C TRP A 127 9.05 -5.75 -2.30
N ASN A 128 7.92 -5.57 -2.97
CA ASN A 128 7.10 -4.37 -2.87
C ASN A 128 5.72 -4.74 -2.32
N ILE A 129 5.21 -3.90 -1.43
CA ILE A 129 3.83 -3.90 -1.01
C ILE A 129 3.10 -2.85 -1.85
N HIS A 130 2.19 -3.31 -2.70
CA HIS A 130 1.36 -2.47 -3.56
C HIS A 130 -0.07 -2.37 -3.01
N GLY A 131 -0.63 -1.17 -2.98
CA GLY A 131 -1.98 -0.88 -2.48
C GLY A 131 -3.09 -1.24 -3.47
N GLY A 132 -2.99 -2.37 -4.16
CA GLY A 132 -3.98 -2.85 -5.11
C GLY A 132 -3.76 -4.33 -5.42
N LEU A 133 -4.81 -5.02 -5.87
CA LEU A 133 -4.71 -6.42 -6.28
C LEU A 133 -4.13 -6.51 -7.70
N SER A 134 -2.85 -6.87 -7.81
CA SER A 134 -2.19 -7.07 -9.11
C SER A 134 -2.60 -8.42 -9.72
N PRO A 135 -2.69 -8.52 -11.06
CA PRO A 135 -2.46 -7.47 -12.05
C PRO A 135 -3.66 -6.52 -12.24
N TRP A 136 -4.79 -6.74 -11.58
CA TRP A 136 -6.07 -6.08 -11.92
C TRP A 136 -6.11 -4.59 -11.63
N TYR A 137 -5.49 -4.14 -10.53
CA TYR A 137 -5.47 -2.75 -10.07
C TYR A 137 -4.03 -2.29 -9.80
N ARG A 138 -3.31 -1.88 -10.85
CA ARG A 138 -1.91 -1.40 -10.79
C ARG A 138 -1.83 0.13 -10.86
N GLY A 139 -0.72 0.69 -10.38
CA GLY A 139 -0.43 2.12 -10.47
C GLY A 139 -0.95 2.92 -9.28
N CYS A 140 -1.66 4.02 -9.52
CA CYS A 140 -1.98 5.03 -8.52
C CYS A 140 -3.40 4.90 -7.97
N ILE A 141 -3.57 5.21 -6.67
CA ILE A 141 -4.87 5.35 -6.00
C ILE A 141 -5.70 4.05 -6.12
N THR A 142 -5.03 2.91 -5.97
CA THR A 142 -5.56 1.59 -6.36
C THR A 142 -6.58 0.99 -5.40
N LEU A 143 -6.68 1.50 -4.17
CA LEU A 143 -7.79 1.17 -3.25
C LEU A 143 -9.08 1.93 -3.59
N PHE A 144 -9.03 2.98 -4.42
CA PHE A 144 -10.21 3.72 -4.85
C PHE A 144 -10.97 3.02 -5.99
N TRP A 145 -10.25 2.52 -6.99
CA TRP A 145 -10.85 1.99 -8.22
C TRP A 145 -11.82 0.83 -8.01
N PRO A 146 -11.57 -0.14 -7.10
CA PRO A 146 -12.54 -1.19 -6.80
C PRO A 146 -13.91 -0.64 -6.38
N PHE A 147 -13.94 0.41 -5.56
CA PHE A 147 -15.18 1.07 -5.17
C PHE A 147 -15.85 1.78 -6.33
N TYR A 148 -15.07 2.46 -7.18
CA TYR A 148 -15.61 3.10 -8.38
C TYR A 148 -16.23 2.09 -9.37
N PHE A 149 -15.70 0.86 -9.43
CA PHE A 149 -16.27 -0.23 -10.24
C PHE A 149 -17.29 -1.09 -9.48
N LEU A 150 -17.72 -0.69 -8.28
CA LEU A 150 -18.71 -1.40 -7.47
C LEU A 150 -18.28 -2.83 -7.12
N GLN A 151 -17.00 -2.99 -6.78
CA GLN A 151 -16.33 -4.25 -6.43
C GLN A 151 -15.52 -4.07 -5.12
N PRO A 152 -16.16 -3.75 -3.97
CA PRO A 152 -15.43 -3.48 -2.73
C PRO A 152 -14.59 -4.68 -2.26
N ASN A 153 -14.98 -5.92 -2.58
CA ASN A 153 -14.21 -7.13 -2.28
C ASN A 153 -12.91 -7.27 -3.09
N TRP A 154 -12.65 -6.37 -4.04
CA TRP A 154 -11.38 -6.28 -4.78
C TRP A 154 -10.44 -5.22 -4.21
N ALA A 155 -10.83 -4.52 -3.14
CA ALA A 155 -9.95 -3.62 -2.42
C ALA A 155 -9.01 -4.44 -1.51
N GLY A 156 -7.72 -4.41 -1.83
CA GLY A 156 -6.71 -5.16 -1.12
C GLY A 156 -5.31 -4.77 -1.57
N MET A 157 -4.32 -5.52 -1.11
CA MET A 157 -2.90 -5.24 -1.31
C MET A 157 -2.18 -6.46 -1.90
N THR A 158 -1.08 -6.21 -2.60
CA THR A 158 -0.25 -7.25 -3.18
C THR A 158 1.16 -7.16 -2.65
N ILE A 159 1.70 -8.29 -2.21
CA ILE A 159 3.13 -8.47 -1.95
C ILE A 159 3.71 -9.18 -3.17
N HIS A 160 4.64 -8.54 -3.86
CA HIS A 160 5.28 -9.08 -5.06
C HIS A 160 6.77 -8.75 -5.09
N TYR A 161 7.54 -9.47 -5.90
CA TYR A 161 8.95 -9.17 -6.11
C TYR A 161 9.15 -7.79 -6.74
N LEU A 162 10.19 -7.09 -6.31
CA LEU A 162 10.62 -5.85 -6.95
C LEU A 162 11.20 -6.14 -8.33
N THR A 163 10.86 -5.28 -9.28
CA THR A 163 11.43 -5.29 -10.63
C THR A 163 11.52 -3.86 -11.13
N SER A 164 12.32 -3.62 -12.17
CA SER A 164 12.40 -2.33 -12.86
C SER A 164 11.07 -1.86 -13.50
N LYS A 165 10.11 -2.77 -13.64
CA LYS A 165 8.76 -2.49 -14.16
C LYS A 165 7.76 -2.30 -13.01
N LEU A 166 6.94 -1.25 -13.12
CA LEU A 166 5.93 -0.91 -12.12
C LEU A 166 4.94 -2.06 -11.88
N ASP A 167 4.86 -2.50 -10.62
CA ASP A 167 3.93 -3.50 -10.10
C ASP A 167 3.88 -4.80 -10.94
N ALA A 168 4.99 -5.20 -11.56
CA ALA A 168 5.03 -6.29 -12.56
C ALA A 168 5.75 -7.56 -12.10
N GLY A 169 6.32 -7.56 -10.89
CA GLY A 169 7.03 -8.71 -10.35
C GLY A 169 6.12 -9.89 -10.02
N HIS A 170 6.74 -11.04 -9.79
CA HIS A 170 6.01 -12.25 -9.37
C HIS A 170 5.31 -12.02 -8.04
N ILE A 171 4.05 -12.45 -7.95
CA ILE A 171 3.22 -12.27 -6.77
C ILE A 171 3.53 -13.37 -5.75
N ILE A 172 3.65 -12.96 -4.50
CA ILE A 172 3.83 -13.82 -3.34
C ILE A 172 2.49 -14.01 -2.63
N HIS A 173 1.76 -12.91 -2.42
CA HIS A 173 0.53 -12.92 -1.63
C HIS A 173 -0.40 -11.75 -2.01
N HIS A 174 -1.69 -12.03 -2.12
CA HIS A 174 -2.75 -11.04 -2.12
C HIS A 174 -3.40 -10.97 -0.74
N SER A 175 -3.35 -9.79 -0.13
CA SER A 175 -3.93 -9.50 1.18
C SER A 175 -5.24 -8.74 0.98
N VAL A 176 -6.35 -9.32 1.42
CA VAL A 176 -7.70 -8.74 1.28
C VAL A 176 -8.34 -8.74 2.65
N PRO A 177 -8.77 -7.58 3.18
CA PRO A 177 -9.43 -7.50 4.48
C PRO A 177 -10.86 -8.03 4.41
N GLU A 178 -11.40 -8.39 5.57
CA GLU A 178 -12.83 -8.64 5.72
C GLU A 178 -13.64 -7.34 5.56
N LEU A 179 -14.74 -7.41 4.83
CA LEU A 179 -15.74 -6.34 4.71
C LEU A 179 -16.80 -6.48 5.80
N LYS A 180 -17.18 -5.36 6.41
CA LYS A 180 -18.14 -5.27 7.52
C LYS A 180 -19.20 -4.22 7.22
N TYR A 181 -20.39 -4.41 7.79
CA TYR A 181 -21.45 -3.41 7.68
C TYR A 181 -21.02 -2.08 8.31
N GLY A 182 -21.38 -0.97 7.66
CA GLY A 182 -21.01 0.39 8.02
C GLY A 182 -19.64 0.82 7.50
N ASP A 183 -18.92 -0.04 6.78
CA ASP A 183 -17.62 0.29 6.23
C ASP A 183 -17.71 1.27 5.05
N GLY A 184 -16.99 2.38 5.16
CA GLY A 184 -16.69 3.25 4.04
C GLY A 184 -15.45 2.82 3.26
N ILE A 185 -15.19 3.53 2.17
CA ILE A 185 -14.00 3.29 1.33
C ILE A 185 -12.67 3.34 2.09
N HIS A 186 -12.55 4.25 3.05
CA HIS A 186 -11.30 4.43 3.80
C HIS A 186 -11.17 3.45 4.97
N ASP A 187 -12.26 2.96 5.55
CA ASP A 187 -12.23 1.88 6.54
C ASP A 187 -11.68 0.59 5.93
N VAL A 188 -12.13 0.26 4.71
CA VAL A 188 -11.60 -0.89 3.98
C VAL A 188 -10.14 -0.67 3.61
N ALA A 189 -9.78 0.56 3.20
CA ALA A 189 -8.40 0.89 2.86
C ALA A 189 -7.45 0.76 4.06
N THR A 190 -7.84 1.23 5.25
CA THR A 190 -7.01 1.11 6.45
C THR A 190 -6.94 -0.33 6.94
N ARG A 191 -8.05 -1.10 6.89
CA ARG A 191 -8.02 -2.53 7.19
C ARG A 191 -7.15 -3.32 6.23
N ALA A 192 -7.10 -2.97 4.94
CA ALA A 192 -6.19 -3.61 4.00
C ALA A 192 -4.72 -3.43 4.40
N VAL A 193 -4.36 -2.24 4.92
CA VAL A 193 -3.01 -1.94 5.42
C VAL A 193 -2.71 -2.70 6.71
N VAL A 194 -3.67 -2.80 7.64
CA VAL A 194 -3.52 -3.63 8.84
C VAL A 194 -3.28 -5.10 8.45
N GLN A 195 -4.13 -5.63 7.56
CA GLN A 195 -4.04 -7.01 7.11
C GLN A 195 -2.69 -7.31 6.44
N VAL A 196 -2.19 -6.43 5.56
CA VAL A 196 -0.89 -6.67 4.91
C VAL A 196 0.28 -6.58 5.89
N GLY A 197 0.18 -5.73 6.93
CA GLY A 197 1.16 -5.62 8.00
C GLY A 197 1.27 -6.92 8.82
N GLU A 198 0.14 -7.57 9.08
CA GLU A 198 0.12 -8.90 9.70
C GLU A 198 0.63 -10.00 8.76
N ASP A 199 0.20 -9.95 7.50
CA ASP A 199 0.52 -10.98 6.51
C ASP A 199 2.00 -10.99 6.17
N ILE A 200 2.65 -9.82 6.06
CA ILE A 200 4.09 -9.75 5.79
C ILE A 200 4.90 -10.36 6.95
N VAL A 201 4.48 -10.15 8.21
CA VAL A 201 5.11 -10.77 9.38
C VAL A 201 4.97 -12.30 9.33
N LYS A 202 3.79 -12.82 8.96
CA LYS A 202 3.57 -14.27 8.79
C LYS A 202 4.44 -14.84 7.66
N ILE A 203 4.56 -14.12 6.54
CA ILE A 203 5.38 -14.52 5.40
C ILE A 203 6.87 -14.57 5.78
N LEU A 204 7.37 -13.55 6.47
CA LEU A 204 8.76 -13.51 6.96
C LEU A 204 9.06 -14.67 7.92
N LYS A 205 8.16 -14.97 8.86
CA LYS A 205 8.29 -16.14 9.75
C LYS A 205 8.33 -17.46 8.98
N LYS A 206 7.51 -17.61 7.94
CA LYS A 206 7.55 -18.79 7.07
C LYS A 206 8.86 -18.89 6.30
N LEU A 207 9.34 -17.78 5.75
CA LEU A 207 10.61 -17.73 5.02
C LEU A 207 11.79 -18.09 5.94
N GLU A 208 11.81 -17.60 7.18
CA GLU A 208 12.84 -17.93 8.18
C GLU A 208 12.85 -19.44 8.52
N LEU A 209 11.69 -20.11 8.44
CA LEU A 209 11.57 -21.56 8.60
C LEU A 209 11.92 -22.35 7.32
N GLY A 210 12.37 -21.68 6.25
CA GLY A 210 12.72 -22.31 4.98
C GLY A 210 11.51 -22.75 4.14
N VAL A 211 10.31 -22.22 4.41
CA VAL A 211 9.12 -22.50 3.60
C VAL A 211 9.26 -21.80 2.24
N GLU A 212 9.09 -22.56 1.17
CA GLU A 212 9.06 -22.00 -0.19
C GLU A 212 7.82 -21.12 -0.36
N LEU A 213 8.05 -19.87 -0.77
CA LEU A 213 6.99 -18.89 -1.00
C LEU A 213 6.50 -18.96 -2.46
N PRO A 214 5.22 -18.68 -2.73
CA PRO A 214 4.74 -18.54 -4.11
C PRO A 214 5.54 -17.49 -4.89
N LYS A 215 5.80 -17.79 -6.17
CA LYS A 215 6.46 -16.89 -7.14
C LYS A 215 5.62 -16.83 -8.42
N GLU A 216 4.35 -16.44 -8.27
CA GLU A 216 3.37 -16.52 -9.36
C GLU A 216 3.54 -15.40 -10.39
N ARG A 217 3.68 -15.78 -11.66
CA ARG A 217 3.80 -14.79 -12.73
C ARG A 217 2.45 -14.11 -13.01
N GLN A 218 2.47 -12.79 -13.10
CA GLN A 218 1.32 -12.01 -13.56
C GLN A 218 1.02 -12.35 -15.04
N LYS A 219 -0.06 -13.10 -15.29
CA LYS A 219 -0.41 -13.62 -16.64
C LYS A 219 -1.07 -12.59 -17.56
N SER A 220 -1.51 -11.46 -17.02
CA SER A 220 -2.14 -10.39 -17.79
C SER A 220 -1.55 -9.03 -17.39
N SER A 221 -1.70 -8.03 -18.26
CA SER A 221 -1.37 -6.65 -17.93
C SER A 221 -2.40 -6.00 -16.99
N GLY A 222 -3.58 -6.61 -16.81
CA GLY A 222 -4.71 -6.03 -16.07
C GLY A 222 -4.96 -4.56 -16.39
N LYS A 223 -5.31 -3.74 -15.39
CA LYS A 223 -5.54 -2.29 -15.57
C LYS A 223 -4.44 -1.50 -14.86
N LEU A 224 -3.83 -0.56 -15.58
CA LEU A 224 -2.89 0.41 -15.05
C LEU A 224 -3.60 1.76 -14.93
N PHE A 225 -3.70 2.27 -13.71
CA PHE A 225 -4.25 3.60 -13.43
C PHE A 225 -3.12 4.57 -13.13
N LEU A 226 -3.07 5.68 -13.85
CA LEU A 226 -2.14 6.77 -13.63
C LEU A 226 -2.81 7.85 -12.78
N ALA A 227 -2.01 8.70 -12.14
CA ALA A 227 -2.54 9.80 -11.32
C ALA A 227 -3.52 10.71 -12.09
N ARG A 228 -3.30 10.90 -13.41
CA ARG A 228 -4.18 11.69 -14.30
C ARG A 228 -5.55 11.06 -14.55
N ASP A 229 -5.69 9.75 -14.33
CA ASP A 229 -6.95 9.05 -14.57
C ASP A 229 -7.94 9.34 -13.45
N TRP A 230 -7.46 9.59 -12.23
CA TRP A 230 -8.30 9.99 -11.12
C TRP A 230 -8.73 11.45 -11.22
N LYS A 231 -10.04 11.69 -11.07
CA LYS A 231 -10.65 13.01 -11.13
C LYS A 231 -11.64 13.16 -9.97
N PRO A 232 -11.75 14.36 -9.36
CA PRO A 232 -12.69 14.60 -8.27
C PRO A 232 -14.15 14.24 -8.59
N GLN A 233 -14.55 14.33 -9.86
CA GLN A 233 -15.88 13.95 -10.34
C GLN A 233 -16.23 12.48 -10.08
N HIS A 234 -15.24 11.58 -10.03
CA HIS A 234 -15.48 10.17 -9.72
C HIS A 234 -16.04 9.97 -8.31
N LEU A 235 -15.79 10.92 -7.40
CA LEU A 235 -16.30 10.88 -6.04
C LEU A 235 -17.83 11.05 -5.98
N ARG A 236 -18.48 11.52 -7.05
CA ARG A 236 -19.94 11.62 -7.09
C ARG A 236 -20.62 10.26 -6.97
N LEU A 237 -20.05 9.23 -7.60
CA LEU A 237 -20.55 7.87 -7.43
C LEU A 237 -20.46 7.45 -5.96
N ILE A 238 -19.30 7.65 -5.35
CA ILE A 238 -19.05 7.22 -3.97
C ILE A 238 -19.96 7.96 -2.98
N TYR A 239 -20.04 9.29 -3.05
CA TYR A 239 -20.68 10.09 -2.01
C TYR A 239 -22.07 10.62 -2.34
N ASN A 240 -22.40 10.87 -3.61
CA ASN A 240 -23.73 11.37 -3.95
C ASN A 240 -24.71 10.25 -4.28
N THR A 241 -24.23 9.14 -4.88
CA THR A 241 -25.10 8.00 -5.21
C THR A 241 -25.25 7.06 -4.02
N PHE A 242 -24.13 6.69 -3.41
CA PHE A 242 -24.08 5.68 -2.35
C PHE A 242 -23.88 6.26 -0.95
N ASP A 243 -23.56 7.55 -0.82
CA ASP A 243 -23.20 8.14 0.48
C ASP A 243 -22.16 7.31 1.28
N ASN A 244 -21.20 6.72 0.55
CA ASN A 244 -20.16 5.83 1.07
C ASN A 244 -20.63 4.43 1.56
N ASP A 245 -21.87 4.02 1.28
CA ASP A 245 -22.48 2.76 1.73
C ASP A 245 -22.21 1.52 0.84
N ILE A 246 -21.27 1.62 -0.10
CA ILE A 246 -21.03 0.60 -1.14
C ILE A 246 -20.77 -0.80 -0.55
N VAL A 247 -20.14 -0.88 0.64
CA VAL A 247 -19.91 -2.17 1.32
C VAL A 247 -21.23 -2.80 1.76
N ASP A 248 -22.13 -2.04 2.36
CA ASP A 248 -23.45 -2.51 2.79
C ASP A 248 -24.25 -3.02 1.59
N GLN A 249 -24.25 -2.26 0.48
CA GLN A 249 -24.89 -2.67 -0.77
C GLN A 249 -24.32 -3.99 -1.32
N TYR A 250 -23.02 -4.22 -1.19
CA TYR A 250 -22.40 -5.49 -1.58
C TYR A 250 -22.79 -6.63 -0.65
N LEU A 251 -22.76 -6.42 0.67
CA LEU A 251 -23.10 -7.44 1.68
C LEU A 251 -24.58 -7.85 1.62
N ASP A 252 -25.47 -6.90 1.34
CA ASP A 252 -26.90 -7.13 1.09
C ASP A 252 -27.16 -7.89 -0.21
N GLY A 253 -26.16 -7.99 -1.10
CA GLY A 253 -26.26 -8.69 -2.38
C GLY A 253 -26.85 -7.84 -3.52
N ASN A 254 -26.89 -6.51 -3.37
CA ASN A 254 -27.34 -5.59 -4.41
C ASN A 254 -26.26 -5.34 -5.49
N LEU A 255 -25.01 -5.74 -5.22
CA LEU A 255 -23.87 -5.63 -6.14
C LEU A 255 -23.32 -7.00 -6.56
N SER A 256 -22.53 -7.02 -7.63
CA SER A 256 -21.94 -8.24 -8.17
C SER A 256 -20.96 -8.90 -7.20
N LYS A 257 -21.08 -10.23 -7.03
CA LYS A 257 -20.20 -11.06 -6.18
C LYS A 257 -19.06 -11.74 -6.96
N LEU A 258 -18.48 -11.02 -7.92
CA LEU A 258 -17.32 -11.55 -8.63
C LEU A 258 -16.15 -11.62 -7.65
N GLU A 259 -15.57 -12.79 -7.44
CA GLU A 259 -14.43 -12.97 -6.53
C GLU A 259 -13.09 -12.92 -7.27
N PRO A 260 -12.07 -12.22 -6.73
CA PRO A 260 -10.73 -12.26 -7.29
C PRO A 260 -10.07 -13.63 -7.07
N GLN A 261 -9.28 -14.08 -8.05
CA GLN A 261 -8.48 -15.31 -7.91
C GLN A 261 -7.21 -15.02 -7.11
N LEU A 262 -7.29 -15.13 -5.79
CA LEU A 262 -6.19 -14.72 -4.91
C LEU A 262 -5.02 -15.72 -4.92
N ILE A 263 -3.80 -15.18 -4.84
CA ILE A 263 -2.58 -15.94 -4.60
C ILE A 263 -2.28 -15.82 -3.11
N ARG A 264 -2.06 -16.93 -2.43
CA ARG A 264 -1.91 -16.97 -0.97
C ARG A 264 -0.68 -17.77 -0.59
N ALA A 265 0.21 -17.14 0.18
CA ALA A 265 1.35 -17.81 0.81
C ALA A 265 0.98 -18.72 1.99
N PHE A 266 -0.27 -18.69 2.46
CA PHE A 266 -0.81 -19.48 3.56
C PHE A 266 -2.34 -19.52 3.53
#